data_AF-A0AAE5EY41-F1
#
_entry.id   AF-A0AAE5EY41-F1
#
_cell.length_a   1.000
_cell.length_b   1.000
_cell.length_c   1.000
_cell.angle_alpha   90.00
_cell.angle_beta   90.00
_cell.angle_gamma   90.00
#
_symmetry.space_group_name_H-M   'P 1'
#
loop_
_entity.id
_entity.type
_entity.pdbx_description
1 polymer ?
#
loop_
_entity_poly.entity_id
_entity_poly.type
_entity_poly.pdbx_seq_one_letter_code
_entity_poly.pdbx_strand_id
1 'polypeptide(L)'
;MIVQYKSTDWELIKRLAPHFNGAVVQDCQLTHIKYSLGASGDRKTYELNEFNYSIKKGLQDYNINSDNEDYELIDVDLISYEVLTHKIMNLYSQVNFKGRKLFVYRCEIEMVDGVLSNKYILREENVMKVRKTYNNKLVGVSLQGKVLDTEKYKVKISL
;
A
#
# COMPACT_ATOMS: atom_id res chain seq x y z
N MET A 1 -12.71 11.08 -8.08
CA MET A 1 -13.60 11.87 -7.20
C MET A 1 -13.45 11.37 -5.76
N ILE A 2 -13.21 12.27 -4.80
CA ILE A 2 -13.07 11.94 -3.38
C ILE A 2 -14.19 12.68 -2.64
N VAL A 3 -15.15 11.93 -2.09
CA VAL A 3 -16.30 12.48 -1.36
C VAL A 3 -16.53 11.67 -0.10
N GLN A 4 -16.49 12.31 1.07
CA GLN A 4 -16.78 11.68 2.36
C GLN A 4 -18.30 11.64 2.55
N TYR A 5 -18.92 10.52 2.20
CA TYR A 5 -20.36 10.33 2.33
C TYR A 5 -20.64 9.01 3.03
N LYS A 6 -21.21 9.06 4.25
CA LYS A 6 -21.44 7.88 5.10
C LYS A 6 -20.22 6.96 5.18
N SER A 7 -19.03 7.56 5.21
CA SER A 7 -17.74 6.89 5.33
C SER A 7 -17.00 7.44 6.55
N THR A 8 -16.37 6.54 7.30
CA THR A 8 -15.45 6.90 8.38
C THR A 8 -14.19 7.57 7.81
N ASP A 9 -13.47 8.32 8.65
CA ASP A 9 -12.19 8.93 8.25
C ASP A 9 -11.20 7.88 7.76
N TRP A 10 -11.18 6.70 8.39
CA TRP A 10 -10.31 5.58 7.98
C TRP A 10 -10.65 5.04 6.59
N GLU A 11 -11.93 4.92 6.25
CA GLU A 11 -12.35 4.52 4.89
C GLU A 11 -11.97 5.55 3.84
N LEU A 12 -12.06 6.84 4.18
CA LEU A 12 -11.61 7.92 3.30
C LEU A 12 -10.10 7.85 3.04
N ILE A 13 -9.29 7.69 4.10
CA ILE A 13 -7.82 7.60 4.01
C ILE A 13 -7.40 6.38 3.16
N LYS A 14 -8.04 5.22 3.35
CA LYS A 14 -7.77 4.03 2.53
C LYS A 14 -8.11 4.24 1.05
N ARG A 15 -9.13 5.03 0.73
CA ARG A 15 -9.47 5.39 -0.67
C ARG A 15 -8.53 6.43 -1.25
N LEU A 16 -7.91 7.27 -0.40
CA LEU A 16 -6.89 8.24 -0.81
C LEU A 16 -5.55 7.57 -1.13
N ALA A 17 -5.15 6.53 -0.39
CA ALA A 17 -3.83 5.91 -0.54
C ALA A 17 -3.48 5.47 -1.99
N PRO A 18 -4.38 4.82 -2.76
CA PRO A 18 -4.13 4.48 -4.17
C PRO A 18 -3.83 5.68 -5.07
N HIS A 19 -4.28 6.90 -4.73
CA HIS A 19 -3.93 8.11 -5.49
C HIS A 19 -2.45 8.49 -5.36
N PHE A 20 -1.76 7.99 -4.33
CA PHE A 20 -0.33 8.18 -4.10
C PHE A 20 0.49 6.93 -4.48
N ASN A 21 -0.09 6.00 -5.26
CA ASN A 21 0.53 4.73 -5.64
C ASN A 21 1.06 3.93 -4.43
N GLY A 22 0.40 4.01 -3.28
CA GLY A 22 0.90 3.45 -2.04
C GLY A 22 -0.18 3.02 -1.07
N ALA A 23 0.21 2.25 -0.06
CA ALA A 23 -0.64 1.84 1.05
C ALA A 23 -0.61 2.89 2.17
N VAL A 24 -1.58 2.81 3.08
CA VAL A 24 -1.51 3.52 4.35
C VAL A 24 -0.54 2.76 5.25
N VAL A 25 0.54 3.41 5.67
CA VAL A 25 1.56 2.83 6.53
C VAL A 25 1.50 3.55 7.87
N GLN A 26 1.28 2.80 8.95
CA GLN A 26 1.37 3.35 10.29
C GLN A 26 2.84 3.56 10.68
N ASP A 27 3.13 4.67 11.33
CA ASP A 27 4.44 4.93 11.94
C ASP A 27 4.33 4.70 13.45
N CYS A 28 5.03 3.66 13.93
CA CYS A 28 5.06 3.31 15.35
C CYS A 28 6.26 3.92 16.10
N GLN A 29 7.16 4.62 15.41
CA GLN A 29 8.34 5.24 16.02
C GLN A 29 8.07 6.67 16.50
N LEU A 30 7.08 7.32 15.90
CA LEU A 30 6.71 8.69 16.24
C LEU A 30 5.72 8.75 17.41
N THR A 31 5.79 9.82 18.19
CA THR A 31 4.78 10.12 19.22
C THR A 31 3.43 10.43 18.57
N HIS A 32 2.35 9.92 19.17
CA HIS A 32 0.96 9.97 18.67
C HIS A 32 0.69 9.11 17.43
N ILE A 33 -0.59 8.95 17.07
CA ILE A 33 -1.00 8.16 15.89
C ILE A 33 -0.61 8.93 14.64
N LYS A 34 0.37 8.42 13.89
CA LYS A 34 0.81 8.98 12.61
C LYS A 34 0.82 7.91 11.54
N TYR A 35 0.48 8.32 10.32
CA TYR A 35 0.42 7.46 9.16
C TYR A 35 0.96 8.18 7.93
N SER A 36 1.57 7.41 7.05
CA SER A 36 2.14 7.82 5.78
C SER A 36 1.31 7.21 4.65
N LEU A 37 1.18 7.94 3.55
CA LEU A 37 0.59 7.41 2.32
C LEU A 37 1.71 7.03 1.36
N GLY A 38 1.91 5.73 1.16
CA GLY A 38 2.99 5.17 0.35
C GLY A 38 4.33 5.14 1.06
N ALA A 39 5.40 5.08 0.26
CA ALA A 39 6.75 5.11 0.77
C ALA A 39 7.03 6.48 1.39
N SER A 40 7.04 6.55 2.72
CA SER A 40 7.60 7.69 3.45
C SER A 40 9.00 7.96 2.92
N GLY A 41 9.29 9.21 2.54
CA GLY A 41 10.49 9.59 1.77
C GLY A 41 11.83 9.21 2.40
N ASP A 42 11.87 8.75 3.64
CA ASP A 42 13.05 8.18 4.28
C ASP A 42 13.22 6.70 3.90
N ARG A 43 13.60 6.47 2.63
CA ARG A 43 13.92 5.15 2.08
C ARG A 43 15.28 4.69 2.58
N LYS A 44 15.35 4.27 3.85
CA LYS A 44 16.53 3.55 4.35
C LYS A 44 16.78 2.34 3.46
N THR A 45 18.00 2.26 2.93
CA THR A 45 18.44 1.16 2.09
C THR A 45 19.16 0.14 2.97
N TYR A 46 18.66 -1.09 2.97
CA TYR A 46 19.25 -2.21 3.69
C TYR A 46 19.93 -3.16 2.72
N GLU A 47 21.11 -3.65 3.08
CA GLU A 47 21.76 -4.74 2.36
C GLU A 47 21.50 -6.06 3.09
N LEU A 48 20.92 -7.01 2.36
CA LEU A 48 20.66 -8.36 2.84
C LEU A 48 21.48 -9.36 2.02
N ASN A 49 22.33 -10.10 2.71
CA ASN A 49 23.09 -11.25 2.17
C ASN A 49 22.63 -12.56 2.81
N GLU A 50 21.39 -12.59 3.32
CA GLU A 50 20.84 -13.76 4.01
C GLU A 50 20.69 -14.96 3.07
N PHE A 51 21.11 -16.13 3.53
CA PHE A 51 20.97 -17.39 2.79
C PHE A 51 19.61 -18.06 3.03
N ASN A 52 18.92 -17.68 4.11
CA ASN A 52 17.61 -18.23 4.50
C ASN A 52 16.47 -17.45 3.81
N TYR A 53 16.25 -17.74 2.54
CA TYR A 53 15.15 -17.14 1.79
C TYR A 53 14.40 -18.17 0.93
N SER A 54 13.12 -17.91 0.69
CA SER A 54 12.28 -18.66 -0.22
C SER A 54 11.77 -17.73 -1.33
N ILE A 55 11.70 -18.24 -2.56
CA ILE A 55 11.08 -17.51 -3.67
C ILE A 55 9.69 -18.08 -3.88
N LYS A 56 8.67 -17.23 -3.73
CA LYS A 56 7.29 -17.58 -4.03
C LYS A 56 6.85 -16.82 -5.27
N LYS A 57 6.48 -17.57 -6.31
CA LYS A 57 5.80 -17.05 -7.49
C LYS A 57 4.30 -17.18 -7.25
N GLY A 58 3.65 -16.07 -6.92
CA GLY A 58 2.22 -16.04 -6.61
C GLY A 58 1.38 -16.15 -7.88
N LEU A 59 0.98 -17.36 -8.27
CA LEU A 59 -0.06 -17.58 -9.29
C LEU A 59 -1.48 -17.32 -8.75
N GLN A 60 -1.64 -17.14 -7.43
CA GLN A 60 -2.94 -17.26 -6.74
C GLN A 60 -3.61 -15.93 -6.38
N ASP A 61 -2.93 -14.79 -6.58
CA ASP A 61 -3.56 -13.46 -6.52
C ASP A 61 -4.44 -13.17 -7.77
N TYR A 62 -4.61 -14.16 -8.66
CA TYR A 62 -5.43 -14.09 -9.87
C TYR A 62 -6.94 -13.92 -9.59
N ASN A 63 -7.49 -14.56 -8.54
CA ASN A 63 -8.95 -14.68 -8.39
C ASN A 63 -9.65 -13.54 -7.62
N ILE A 64 -8.90 -12.61 -7.00
CA ILE A 64 -9.51 -11.48 -6.27
C ILE A 64 -9.48 -10.18 -7.11
N ASN A 65 -8.71 -10.19 -8.20
CA ASN A 65 -8.38 -9.01 -9.00
C ASN A 65 -9.05 -8.98 -10.39
N SER A 66 -9.74 -10.04 -10.81
CA SER A 66 -10.35 -10.16 -12.16
C SER A 66 -11.63 -9.34 -12.38
N ASP A 67 -12.27 -8.83 -11.33
CA ASP A 67 -13.59 -8.18 -11.45
C ASP A 67 -13.54 -6.67 -11.73
N ASN A 68 -12.35 -6.09 -11.92
CA ASN A 68 -12.20 -4.64 -12.12
C ASN A 68 -11.50 -4.34 -13.45
N GLU A 69 -12.27 -3.91 -14.45
CA GLU A 69 -11.87 -3.56 -15.83
C GLU A 69 -10.78 -2.46 -15.95
N ASP A 70 -10.44 -1.78 -14.85
CA ASP A 70 -9.45 -0.68 -14.79
C ASP A 70 -8.09 -1.10 -14.20
N TYR A 71 -7.97 -2.34 -13.76
CA TYR A 71 -6.68 -2.96 -13.50
C TYR A 71 -6.39 -3.82 -14.72
N GLU A 72 -5.72 -3.25 -15.73
CA GLU A 72 -4.91 -4.06 -16.64
C GLU A 72 -4.06 -4.93 -15.73
N LEU A 73 -4.51 -6.19 -15.61
CA LEU A 73 -3.93 -7.21 -14.77
C LEU A 73 -2.48 -7.28 -15.22
N ILE A 74 -1.63 -6.67 -14.41
CA ILE A 74 -0.20 -6.74 -14.59
C ILE A 74 0.10 -8.22 -14.42
N ASP A 75 0.19 -8.88 -15.56
CA ASP A 75 0.61 -10.26 -15.85
C ASP A 75 2.08 -10.46 -15.46
N VAL A 76 2.52 -9.77 -14.40
CA VAL A 76 3.84 -9.90 -13.83
C VAL A 76 3.71 -11.01 -12.83
N ASP A 77 4.23 -12.17 -13.23
CA ASP A 77 4.92 -13.11 -12.36
C ASP A 77 5.27 -12.45 -11.02
N LEU A 78 4.39 -12.61 -10.04
CA LEU A 78 4.50 -11.91 -8.77
C LEU A 78 5.57 -12.62 -7.96
N ILE A 79 6.83 -12.36 -8.32
CA ILE A 79 8.00 -12.92 -7.65
C ILE A 79 8.11 -12.20 -6.32
N SER A 80 7.86 -12.93 -5.26
CA SER A 80 8.01 -12.47 -3.89
C SER A 80 9.14 -13.24 -3.21
N TYR A 81 10.02 -12.51 -2.53
CA TYR A 81 11.13 -13.09 -1.78
C TYR A 81 10.77 -13.06 -0.31
N GLU A 82 10.65 -14.23 0.29
CA GLU A 82 10.45 -14.40 1.72
C GLU A 82 11.81 -14.55 2.39
N VAL A 83 12.19 -13.61 3.26
CA VAL A 83 13.50 -13.58 3.93
C VAL A 83 13.30 -13.59 5.44
N LEU A 84 14.04 -14.46 6.13
CA LEU A 84 14.13 -14.47 7.58
C LEU A 84 15.41 -13.74 8.01
N THR A 85 15.28 -12.76 8.90
CA THR A 85 16.42 -12.01 9.44
C THR A 85 16.10 -11.49 10.84
N HIS A 86 17.14 -11.15 11.60
CA HIS A 86 17.02 -10.50 12.90
C HIS A 86 17.03 -8.96 12.79
N LYS A 87 17.25 -8.42 11.58
CA LYS A 87 17.21 -6.98 11.33
C LYS A 87 15.78 -6.45 11.36
N ILE A 88 15.58 -5.29 11.98
CA ILE A 88 14.31 -4.57 11.99
C ILE A 88 14.28 -3.61 10.80
N MET A 89 13.33 -3.82 9.90
CA MET A 89 13.09 -3.03 8.70
C MET A 89 11.63 -2.59 8.66
N ASN A 90 11.38 -1.37 8.21
CA ASN A 90 10.03 -0.83 8.10
C ASN A 90 9.42 -1.16 6.73
N LEU A 91 8.09 -1.15 6.65
CA LEU A 91 7.38 -1.23 5.37
C LEU A 91 7.90 -0.16 4.40
N TYR A 92 7.95 -0.49 3.11
CA TYR A 92 8.53 0.37 2.05
C TYR A 92 10.02 0.70 2.17
N SER A 93 10.75 0.14 3.13
CA SER A 93 12.22 0.25 3.13
C SER A 93 12.79 -0.40 1.87
N GLN A 94 13.81 0.22 1.29
CA GLN A 94 14.51 -0.36 0.14
C GLN A 94 15.47 -1.43 0.65
N VAL A 95 15.52 -2.55 -0.05
CA VAL A 95 16.38 -3.69 0.26
C VAL A 95 17.13 -4.09 -1.00
N ASN A 96 18.46 -4.01 -0.95
CA ASN A 96 19.32 -4.61 -1.95
C ASN A 96 19.52 -6.08 -1.59
N PHE A 97 18.92 -6.97 -2.39
CA PHE A 97 19.01 -8.41 -2.20
C PHE A 97 19.45 -9.08 -3.50
N LYS A 98 20.57 -9.80 -3.47
CA LYS A 98 21.14 -10.51 -4.65
C LYS A 98 21.29 -9.63 -5.90
N GLY A 99 21.73 -8.38 -5.73
CA GLY A 99 21.90 -7.43 -6.82
C GLY A 99 20.59 -6.86 -7.37
N ARG A 100 19.43 -7.18 -6.78
CA ARG A 100 18.13 -6.60 -7.12
C ARG A 100 17.70 -5.58 -6.09
N LYS A 101 17.06 -4.51 -6.55
CA LYS A 101 16.41 -3.51 -5.71
C LYS A 101 14.98 -3.95 -5.43
N LEU A 102 14.72 -4.35 -4.20
CA LEU A 102 13.41 -4.76 -3.72
C LEU A 102 12.96 -3.84 -2.59
N PHE A 103 11.70 -3.96 -2.22
CA PHE A 103 11.09 -3.19 -1.14
C PHE A 103 10.33 -4.11 -0.19
N VAL A 104 10.26 -3.74 1.09
CA VAL A 104 9.51 -4.49 2.10
C VAL A 104 8.00 -4.32 1.89
N TYR A 105 7.33 -5.39 1.47
CA TYR A 105 5.88 -5.44 1.24
C TYR A 105 5.10 -5.87 2.49
N ARG A 106 5.60 -6.87 3.21
CA ARG A 106 5.00 -7.39 4.45
C ARG A 106 6.10 -7.64 5.47
N CYS A 107 5.77 -7.38 6.72
CA CYS A 107 6.62 -7.60 7.87
C CYS A 107 5.83 -8.40 8.91
N GLU A 108 6.36 -9.54 9.32
CA GLU A 108 5.88 -10.35 10.43
C GLU A 108 7.02 -10.49 11.43
N ILE A 109 6.79 -10.02 12.65
CA ILE A 109 7.80 -10.02 13.72
C ILE A 109 7.28 -10.92 14.82
N GLU A 110 8.01 -11.97 15.12
CA GLU A 110 7.70 -12.92 16.18
C GLU A 110 8.86 -13.02 17.16
N MET A 111 8.57 -13.18 18.45
CA MET A 111 9.58 -13.45 19.46
C MET A 111 9.55 -14.95 19.78
N VAL A 112 10.64 -15.64 19.47
CA VAL A 112 10.80 -17.08 19.70
C VAL A 112 11.99 -17.27 20.63
N ASP A 113 11.78 -17.90 21.78
CA ASP A 113 12.82 -18.15 22.79
C ASP A 113 13.65 -16.91 23.18
N GLY A 114 13.02 -15.74 23.24
CA GLY A 114 13.68 -14.47 23.57
C GLY A 114 14.46 -13.83 22.41
N VAL A 115 14.42 -14.42 21.22
CA VAL A 115 15.05 -13.90 20.00
C VAL A 115 13.97 -13.39 19.04
N LEU A 116 14.18 -12.20 18.48
CA LEU A 116 13.30 -11.65 17.43
C LEU A 116 13.56 -12.37 16.12
N SER A 117 12.55 -13.06 15.60
CA SER A 117 12.51 -13.65 14.27
C SER A 117 11.64 -12.76 13.38
N ASN A 118 12.26 -12.07 12.43
CA ASN A 118 11.54 -11.20 11.51
C ASN A 118 11.46 -11.86 10.14
N LYS A 119 10.24 -12.04 9.68
CA LYS A 119 9.90 -12.58 8.37
C LYS A 119 9.42 -11.44 7.48
N TYR A 120 10.15 -11.21 6.40
CA TYR A 120 9.83 -10.18 5.42
C TYR A 120 9.45 -10.78 4.09
N ILE A 121 8.45 -10.16 3.45
CA ILE A 121 8.14 -10.39 2.05
C ILE A 121 8.64 -9.18 1.27
N LEU A 122 9.57 -9.41 0.35
CA LEU A 122 10.14 -8.38 -0.51
C LEU A 122 9.55 -8.49 -1.93
N ARG A 123 9.22 -7.34 -2.51
CA ARG A 123 8.66 -7.22 -3.88
C ARG A 123 9.28 -6.03 -4.61
N GLU A 124 9.16 -6.03 -5.94
CA GLU A 124 9.53 -4.86 -6.75
C GLU A 124 8.51 -3.72 -6.58
N GLU A 125 8.97 -2.47 -6.72
CA GLU A 125 8.14 -1.27 -6.51
C GLU A 125 6.89 -1.25 -7.40
N ASN A 126 7.03 -1.68 -8.65
CA ASN A 126 5.94 -1.71 -9.64
C ASN A 126 4.74 -2.56 -9.19
N VAL A 127 4.99 -3.53 -8.31
CA VAL A 127 4.03 -4.53 -7.84
C VAL A 127 3.48 -4.16 -6.44
N MET A 128 3.90 -3.04 -5.86
CA MET A 128 3.42 -2.55 -4.55
C MET A 128 2.14 -1.70 -4.62
N LYS A 129 1.46 -1.71 -5.76
CA LYS A 129 0.23 -0.92 -5.95
C LYS A 129 -0.92 -1.50 -5.13
N VAL A 130 -1.68 -0.62 -4.49
CA VAL A 130 -2.87 -0.99 -3.70
C VAL A 130 -4.13 -0.87 -4.55
N ARG A 131 -5.06 -1.81 -4.36
CA ARG A 131 -6.37 -1.79 -5.03
C ARG A 131 -7.15 -0.53 -4.66
N LYS A 132 -7.65 0.16 -5.67
CA LYS A 132 -8.52 1.32 -5.50
C LYS A 132 -9.87 0.88 -4.95
N THR A 133 -10.23 1.43 -3.80
CA THR A 133 -11.52 1.17 -3.15
C THR A 133 -12.46 2.32 -3.42
N TYR A 134 -13.68 2.03 -3.87
CA TYR A 134 -14.72 3.03 -4.12
C TYR A 134 -15.73 3.05 -2.97
N ASN A 135 -16.37 4.20 -2.76
CA ASN A 135 -17.47 4.29 -1.81
C ASN A 135 -18.76 3.93 -2.54
N ASN A 136 -19.14 2.64 -2.48
CA ASN A 136 -20.33 2.13 -3.17
C ASN A 136 -21.63 2.76 -2.66
N LYS A 137 -21.64 3.37 -1.46
CA LYS A 137 -22.81 4.07 -0.91
C LYS A 137 -23.12 5.39 -1.64
N LEU A 138 -22.22 5.89 -2.49
CA LEU A 138 -22.44 7.07 -3.34
C LEU A 138 -23.11 6.73 -4.67
N VAL A 139 -23.11 5.46 -5.08
CA VAL A 139 -23.68 5.07 -6.38
C VAL A 139 -25.18 5.35 -6.36
N GLY A 140 -25.66 6.12 -7.33
CA GLY A 140 -27.08 6.50 -7.44
C GLY A 140 -27.56 7.58 -6.46
N VAL A 141 -26.66 8.18 -5.66
CA VAL A 141 -27.02 9.26 -4.73
C VAL A 141 -26.95 10.61 -5.44
N SER A 142 -28.05 11.37 -5.37
CA SER A 142 -28.06 12.79 -5.73
C SER A 142 -27.72 13.63 -4.50
N LEU A 143 -26.68 14.45 -4.61
CA LEU A 143 -26.29 15.41 -3.57
C LEU A 143 -26.74 16.81 -4.01
N GLN A 144 -27.60 17.43 -3.21
CA GLN A 144 -28.02 18.81 -3.47
C GLN A 144 -26.91 19.76 -3.02
N GLY A 145 -26.63 20.79 -3.81
CA GLY A 145 -25.62 21.78 -3.47
C GLY A 145 -25.88 23.12 -4.16
N LYS A 146 -25.35 24.20 -3.58
CA LYS A 146 -25.44 25.55 -4.12
C LYS A 146 -24.16 25.90 -4.87
N VAL A 147 -24.29 26.41 -6.09
CA VAL A 147 -23.15 26.93 -6.85
C VAL A 147 -22.62 28.19 -6.16
N LEU A 148 -21.34 28.17 -5.80
CA LEU A 148 -20.63 29.30 -5.21
C LEU A 148 -19.87 30.09 -6.28
N ASP A 149 -19.25 29.40 -7.24
CA ASP A 149 -18.41 30.01 -8.26
C ASP A 149 -18.27 29.10 -9.49
N THR A 150 -17.92 29.68 -10.64
CA THR A 150 -17.74 28.96 -11.91
C THR A 150 -16.50 29.47 -12.65
N GLU A 151 -15.57 28.57 -12.96
CA GLU A 151 -14.40 28.87 -13.79
C GLU A 151 -14.36 27.91 -14.99
N LYS A 152 -14.71 28.43 -16.18
CA LYS A 152 -14.84 27.66 -17.44
C LYS A 152 -15.73 26.43 -17.27
N TYR A 153 -15.12 25.25 -17.18
CA TYR A 153 -15.76 23.94 -17.05
C TYR A 153 -15.68 23.36 -15.62
N LYS A 154 -15.19 24.14 -14.64
CA LYS A 154 -15.16 23.76 -13.22
C LYS A 154 -16.16 24.61 -12.45
N VAL A 155 -16.94 23.95 -11.59
CA VAL A 155 -17.92 24.61 -10.73
C VAL A 155 -17.55 24.33 -9.28
N LYS A 156 -17.51 25.37 -8.46
CA LYS A 156 -17.37 25.25 -7.01
C LYS A 156 -18.76 25.20 -6.39
N ILE A 157 -19.05 24.10 -5.70
CA ILE A 157 -20.36 23.83 -5.11
C ILE A 157 -20.20 23.72 -3.59
N SER A 158 -21.09 24.37 -2.84
CA SER A 158 -21.30 24.06 -1.42
C SER A 158 -22.33 22.95 -1.33
N LEU A 159 -21.91 21.80 -0.82
CA LEU A 159 -22.83 20.74 -0.37
C LEU A 159 -23.33 21.04 1.04
#